data_AF-A0A936NRU8-F1
#
_entry.id   AF-A0A936NRU8-F1
#
_cell.length_a   1.000
_cell.length_b   1.000
_cell.length_c   1.000
_cell.angle_alpha   90.00
_cell.angle_beta   90.00
_cell.angle_gamma   90.00
#
_symmetry.space_group_name_H-M   'P 1'
#
loop_
_entity.id
_entity.type
_entity.pdbx_description
1 polymer ?
#
loop_
_entity_poly.entity_id
_entity_poly.type
_entity_poly.pdbx_seq_one_letter_code
_entity_poly.pdbx_strand_id
1 'polypeptide(L)' 'MTHFLALILFAVLVAIAFAVLSSEHYTTGERVRYGLKVFVYFVGIGFLVAWVLYPLPL' A
#
# COMPACT_ATOMS: atom_id res chain seq x y z
N MET A 1 -6.18 -19.06 0.69
CA MET A 1 -6.18 -17.62 0.36
C MET A 1 -4.85 -17.30 -0.28
N THR A 2 -4.85 -16.88 -1.55
CA THR A 2 -3.61 -16.64 -2.31
C THR A 2 -2.85 -15.47 -1.68
N HIS A 3 -1.53 -15.59 -1.46
CA HIS A 3 -0.68 -14.57 -0.81
C HIS A 3 -0.84 -13.17 -1.43
N PHE A 4 -1.12 -13.13 -2.73
CA PHE A 4 -1.43 -11.90 -3.47
C PHE A 4 -2.66 -11.17 -2.93
N LEU A 5 -3.74 -11.89 -2.61
CA LEU A 5 -4.98 -11.31 -2.08
C LEU A 5 -4.76 -10.75 -0.68
N ALA A 6 -3.95 -11.42 0.15
CA ALA A 6 -3.55 -10.91 1.46
C ALA A 6 -2.74 -9.61 1.36
N LEU A 7 -1.83 -9.51 0.37
CA LEU A 7 -1.04 -8.30 0.12
C LEU A 7 -1.94 -7.12 -0.29
N ILE A 8 -2.89 -7.35 -1.20
CA ILE A 8 -3.85 -6.32 -1.61
C ILE A 8 -4.67 -5.85 -0.42
N LEU A 9 -5.22 -6.78 0.36
CA LEU A 9 -6.09 -6.45 1.50
C LEU A 9 -5.32 -5.67 2.57
N PHE A 10 -4.08 -6.07 2.85
CA PHE A 10 -3.17 -5.37 3.74
C PHE A 10 -2.84 -3.96 3.24
N ALA A 11 -2.48 -3.81 1.96
CA ALA A 11 -2.16 -2.52 1.37
C ALA A 11 -3.36 -1.56 1.40
N VAL A 12 -4.57 -2.05 1.14
CA VAL A 12 -5.82 -1.26 1.24
C VAL A 12 -6.05 -0.78 2.67
N LEU A 13 -5.94 -1.67 3.66
CA LEU A 13 -6.15 -1.32 5.07
C LEU A 13 -5.13 -0.27 5.55
N VAL A 14 -3.85 -0.45 5.20
CA VAL A 14 -2.79 0.50 5.54
C VAL A 14 -3.03 1.85 4.86
N ALA A 15 -3.38 1.87 3.57
CA ALA A 15 -3.68 3.10 2.86
C ALA A 15 -4.84 3.88 3.49
N ILE A 16 -5.91 3.19 3.93
CA ILE A 16 -7.04 3.79 4.64
C ILE A 16 -6.59 4.33 5.99
N ALA A 17 -5.85 3.55 6.79
CA ALA A 17 -5.35 3.99 8.10
C ALA A 17 -4.48 5.25 7.99
N PHE A 18 -3.57 5.30 7.01
CA PHE A 18 -2.73 6.47 6.76
C PHE A 18 -3.51 7.67 6.21
N ALA A 19 -4.53 7.45 5.37
CA ALA A 19 -5.39 8.52 4.87
C ALA A 19 -6.23 9.15 6.00
N VAL A 20 -6.72 8.34 6.93
CA VAL A 20 -7.51 8.80 8.10
C VAL A 20 -6.62 9.47 9.14
N LEU A 21 -5.42 8.94 9.39
CA LEU A 21 -4.47 9.49 10.38
C LEU A 21 -3.78 10.77 9.87
N SER A 22 -3.70 10.97 8.55
CA SER A 22 -3.18 12.21 7.98
C SER A 22 -4.13 13.38 8.34
N SER A 23 -3.69 14.17 9.32
CA SER A 23 -4.39 15.34 9.86
C SER A 23 -3.96 16.65 9.17
N GLU A 24 -3.02 16.57 8.23
CA GLU A 24 -2.36 17.72 7.60
C GLU A 24 -3.13 18.28 6.40
N HIS A 25 -4.09 17.52 5.87
CA HIS A 25 -4.86 17.89 4.69
C HIS A 25 -6.33 18.07 5.04
N TYR A 26 -6.74 19.32 5.24
CA TYR A 26 -8.11 19.71 5.59
C TYR A 26 -9.12 19.43 4.46
N THR A 27 -8.65 19.20 3.23
CA THR A 27 -9.49 18.94 2.05
C THR A 27 -9.56 17.45 1.72
N THR A 28 -10.77 16.91 1.59
CA THR A 28 -11.05 15.48 1.31
C THR A 28 -10.27 14.93 0.10
N GLY A 29 -10.10 15.75 -0.96
CA GLY A 29 -9.36 15.35 -2.16
C GLY A 29 -7.87 15.10 -1.93
N GLU A 30 -7.23 15.86 -1.05
CA GLU A 30 -5.81 15.71 -0.75
C GLU A 30 -5.54 14.47 0.13
N ARG A 31 -6.45 14.17 1.06
CA ARG A 31 -6.39 12.93 1.87
C ARG A 31 -6.50 11.68 1.00
N VAL A 32 -7.39 11.69 0.01
CA VAL A 32 -7.51 10.59 -0.97
C VAL A 32 -6.24 10.46 -1.80
N ARG A 33 -5.68 11.57 -2.28
CA ARG A 33 -4.44 11.56 -3.08
C ARG A 33 -3.23 11.07 -2.29
N TYR A 34 -3.17 11.40 -1.00
CA TYR A 34 -2.16 10.91 -0.07
C TYR A 34 -2.33 9.40 0.19
N GLY A 35 -3.54 8.94 0.52
CA GLY A 35 -3.83 7.52 0.68
C GLY A 35 -3.49 6.71 -0.56
N LEU A 36 -3.80 7.23 -1.75
CA LEU A 36 -3.48 6.59 -3.02
C LEU A 36 -1.96 6.51 -3.26
N LYS A 37 -1.20 7.55 -2.91
CA LYS A 37 0.27 7.50 -2.94
C LYS A 37 0.80 6.41 -2.02
N VAL A 38 0.35 6.36 -0.77
CA VAL A 38 0.79 5.36 0.21
C VAL A 38 0.46 3.94 -0.26
N PHE A 39 -0.73 3.73 -0.83
CA PHE A 39 -1.12 2.45 -1.43
C PHE A 39 -0.15 2.03 -2.54
N VAL A 40 0.13 2.92 -3.49
CA VAL A 40 1.05 2.64 -4.61
C VAL A 40 2.47 2.36 -4.11
N TYR A 41 2.94 3.08 -3.10
CA TYR A 41 4.23 2.79 -2.47
C TYR A 41 4.26 1.39 -1.85
N PHE A 42 3.23 1.02 -1.09
CA PHE A 42 3.19 -0.28 -0.42
C PHE A 42 3.10 -1.44 -1.42
N VAL A 43 2.22 -1.33 -2.41
CA VAL A 43 2.07 -2.34 -3.46
C VAL A 43 3.32 -2.41 -4.33
N GLY A 44 3.86 -1.26 -4.75
CA GLY A 44 5.04 -1.19 -5.60
C GLY A 44 6.29 -1.75 -4.91
N ILE A 45 6.54 -1.38 -3.66
CA ILE A 45 7.66 -1.92 -2.87
C ILE A 45 7.45 -3.41 -2.61
N GLY A 46 6.24 -3.83 -2.22
CA GLY A 46 5.93 -5.25 -2.02
C GLY A 46 6.17 -6.09 -3.28
N PHE A 47 5.82 -5.56 -4.44
CA PHE A 47 6.06 -6.22 -5.73
C PHE A 47 7.54 -6.23 -6.11
N LEU A 48 8.27 -5.13 -5.88
CA LEU A 48 9.72 -5.07 -6.06
C LEU A 48 10.44 -6.10 -5.19
N VAL A 49 10.06 -6.20 -3.91
CA VAL A 49 10.62 -7.19 -2.99
C VAL A 49 10.29 -8.60 -3.46
N ALA A 50 9.04 -8.87 -3.84
CA ALA A 50 8.66 -10.18 -4.40
C ALA A 50 9.44 -10.52 -5.67
N TRP A 51 9.68 -9.54 -6.56
CA TRP A 51 10.48 -9.72 -7.78
C TRP A 51 11.96 -10.01 -7.47
N VAL A 52 12.56 -9.27 -6.54
CA VAL A 52 13.95 -9.48 -6.11
C VAL A 52 14.13 -10.83 -5.41
N LEU A 53 13.11 -11.27 -4.67
CA LEU A 53 13.11 -12.56 -3.98
C LEU A 53 12.69 -13.73 -4.88
N TYR A 54 12.02 -13.48 -6.02
CA TYR A 54 11.60 -14.51 -6.97
C TYR A 54 12.75 -15.42 -7.47
N PRO A 55 13.95 -14.93 -7.82
CA PRO A 55 15.06 -15.77 -8.25
C PRO A 55 15.78 -16.50 -7.11
N LEU A 56 15.50 -16.16 -5.84
CA LEU A 56 16.12 -16.85 -4.70
C LEU A 56 15.44 -18.21 -4.50
N PRO A 57 16.20 -19.33 -4.48
CA PRO A 57 15.67 -20.63 -4.13
C PRO A 57 15.48 -20.71 -2.60
N LEU A 58 14.39 -20.11 -2.10
CA LEU A 58 13.95 -20.19 -0.71
C LEU A 58 12.90 -21.28 -0.53
#